data_AF-A0A847BGQ6-F1
#
_entry.id   AF-A0A847BGQ6-F1
#
_cell.length_a   1.000
_cell.length_b   1.000
_cell.length_c   1.000
_cell.angle_alpha   90.00
_cell.angle_beta   90.00
_cell.angle_gamma   90.00
#
_symmetry.space_group_name_H-M   'P 1'
#
loop_
_entity.id
_entity.type
_entity.pdbx_description
1 polymer ?
#
loop_
_entity_poly.entity_id
_entity_poly.type
_entity_poly.pdbx_seq_one_letter_code
_entity_poly.pdbx_strand_id
1 'polypeptide(L)'
;VKGDLPIPDQTDSYQECIAQGDLDDADFQFLQVEEGCELLEHNVSIDGIDYRMACHAESGVANIDGYMSFLGERVEGDVNIETETPIGQLIMETTIEGERIGDC
;
A
#
# COMPACT_ATOMS: atom_id res chain seq x y z
N VAL A 1 14.34 -24.12 11.90
CA VAL A 1 13.30 -24.38 10.88
C VAL A 1 12.76 -23.03 10.45
N LYS A 2 13.25 -22.52 9.32
CA LYS A 2 12.59 -21.41 8.61
C LYS A 2 11.41 -22.03 7.90
N GLY A 3 10.21 -21.51 8.11
CA GLY A 3 9.02 -21.98 7.42
C GLY A 3 9.18 -21.69 5.94
N ASP A 4 9.53 -22.72 5.17
CA ASP A 4 9.49 -22.72 3.71
C ASP A 4 8.03 -22.82 3.29
N LEU A 5 7.35 -21.68 3.22
CA LEU A 5 6.17 -21.54 2.40
C LEU A 5 6.52 -20.45 1.38
N PRO A 6 7.01 -20.80 0.18
CA PRO A 6 7.10 -19.84 -0.90
C PRO A 6 5.67 -19.48 -1.28
N ILE A 7 5.14 -18.42 -0.67
CA ILE A 7 3.94 -17.78 -1.19
C ILE A 7 4.36 -17.27 -2.57
N PRO A 8 3.78 -17.79 -3.66
CA PRO A 8 4.15 -17.35 -4.99
C PRO A 8 3.82 -15.86 -5.12
N ASP A 9 4.69 -15.12 -5.80
CA ASP A 9 4.41 -13.73 -6.15
C ASP A 9 3.06 -13.69 -6.88
N GLN A 10 2.14 -12.86 -6.37
CA GLN A 10 0.83 -12.68 -6.96
C GLN A 10 0.81 -11.31 -7.64
N THR A 11 0.51 -11.32 -8.93
CA THR A 11 0.35 -10.09 -9.72
C THR A 11 -1.13 -9.96 -10.04
N ASP A 12 -1.75 -8.92 -9.49
CA ASP A 12 -3.11 -8.53 -9.81
C ASP A 12 -3.10 -7.29 -10.70
N SER A 13 -3.91 -7.29 -11.76
CA SER A 13 -4.07 -6.16 -12.66
C SER A 13 -5.51 -5.65 -12.55
N TYR A 14 -5.65 -4.36 -12.27
CA TYR A 14 -6.94 -3.69 -12.17
C TYR A 14 -6.98 -2.47 -13.10
N GLN A 15 -8.14 -2.22 -13.72
CA GLN A 15 -8.37 -1.06 -14.57
C GLN A 15 -9.68 -0.40 -14.16
N GLU A 16 -9.63 0.88 -13.82
CA GLU A 16 -10.79 1.64 -13.38
C GLU A 16 -10.79 3.07 -13.92
N CYS A 17 -12.00 3.61 -14.07
CA CYS A 17 -12.24 4.98 -14.50
C CYS A 17 -12.27 5.88 -13.26
N ILE A 18 -11.15 6.52 -12.93
CA ILE A 18 -11.00 7.41 -11.78
C ILE A 18 -11.28 8.85 -12.21
N ALA A 19 -12.30 9.50 -11.64
CA ALA A 19 -12.56 10.91 -11.89
C ALA A 19 -11.69 11.80 -10.99
N GLN A 20 -11.44 13.05 -11.42
CA GLN A 20 -10.68 14.03 -10.60
C GLN A 20 -11.30 14.26 -9.22
N GLY A 21 -12.64 14.25 -9.12
CA GLY A 21 -13.32 14.38 -7.83
C GLY A 21 -13.17 13.16 -6.91
N ASP A 22 -12.77 12.01 -7.46
CA ASP A 22 -12.48 10.82 -6.67
C ASP A 22 -11.09 10.94 -6.03
N LEU A 23 -10.07 11.43 -6.76
CA LEU A 23 -8.72 11.67 -6.19
C LEU A 23 -8.68 12.72 -5.06
N ASP A 24 -9.60 13.70 -5.12
CA ASP A 24 -9.75 14.74 -4.10
C ASP A 24 -10.52 14.26 -2.86
N ASP A 25 -11.15 13.08 -2.93
CA ASP A 25 -11.87 12.51 -1.79
C ASP A 25 -10.87 11.87 -0.83
N ALA A 26 -10.86 12.33 0.42
CA ALA A 26 -10.06 11.75 1.48
C ALA A 26 -10.47 10.29 1.78
N ASP A 27 -11.63 9.86 1.27
CA ASP A 27 -12.13 8.48 1.29
C ASP A 27 -11.74 7.66 0.04
N PHE A 28 -11.16 8.28 -1.01
CA PHE A 28 -10.47 7.56 -2.09
C PHE A 28 -9.09 7.12 -1.60
N GLN A 29 -9.14 6.37 -0.52
CA GLN A 29 -7.99 5.80 0.10
C GLN A 29 -7.68 4.54 -0.70
N PHE A 30 -6.62 4.57 -1.49
CA PHE A 30 -5.87 3.35 -1.81
C PHE A 30 -5.54 2.54 -0.53
N LEU A 31 -5.63 3.20 0.62
CA LEU A 31 -5.46 2.68 1.97
C LEU A 31 -6.81 2.64 2.70
N GLN A 32 -7.63 1.61 2.47
CA GLN A 32 -8.72 1.34 3.42
C GLN A 32 -8.08 1.08 4.78
N VAL A 33 -8.08 2.10 5.65
CA VAL A 33 -7.55 1.97 7.00
C VAL A 33 -8.55 1.13 7.78
N GLU A 34 -8.32 -0.18 7.83
CA GLU A 34 -9.17 -1.11 8.57
C GLU A 34 -9.19 -0.78 10.08
N GLU A 35 -10.26 -1.21 10.76
CA GLU A 35 -10.37 -1.07 12.21
C GLU A 35 -9.16 -1.70 12.91
N GLY A 36 -8.39 -0.87 13.62
CA GLY A 36 -7.17 -1.30 14.35
C GLY A 36 -5.84 -0.82 13.76
N CYS A 37 -5.87 -0.05 12.66
CA CYS A 37 -4.69 0.62 12.11
C CYS A 37 -4.59 2.09 12.54
N GLU A 38 -3.41 2.48 13.06
CA GLU A 38 -3.06 3.86 13.39
C GLU A 38 -2.14 4.43 12.30
N LEU A 39 -2.53 5.56 11.71
CA LEU A 39 -1.70 6.31 10.78
C LEU A 39 -0.65 7.10 11.56
N LEU A 40 0.62 6.73 11.40
CA LEU A 40 1.76 7.34 12.09
C LEU A 40 2.29 8.56 11.34
N GLU A 41 2.38 8.46 10.02
CA GLU A 41 2.90 9.52 9.16
C GLU A 41 2.16 9.50 7.83
N HIS A 42 1.88 10.69 7.29
CA HIS A 42 1.29 10.85 5.97
C HIS A 42 1.79 12.15 5.37
N ASN A 43 2.47 12.05 4.25
CA ASN A 43 3.00 13.16 3.49
C ASN A 43 2.49 13.05 2.05
N VAL A 44 1.74 14.06 1.64
CA VAL A 44 1.23 14.18 0.27
C VAL A 44 1.92 15.35 -0.38
N SER A 45 2.50 15.10 -1.55
CA SER A 45 3.17 16.10 -2.36
C SER A 45 2.71 15.99 -3.81
N ILE A 46 3.11 16.98 -4.63
CA ILE A 46 2.82 16.96 -6.07
C ILE A 46 3.58 15.85 -6.80
N ASP A 47 4.70 15.39 -6.22
CA ASP A 47 5.59 14.39 -6.81
C ASP A 47 5.28 12.97 -6.31
N GLY A 48 4.46 12.82 -5.25
CA GLY A 48 4.21 11.51 -4.64
C GLY A 48 3.57 11.56 -3.27
N ILE A 49 3.34 10.37 -2.70
CA ILE A 49 2.76 10.13 -1.38
C ILE A 49 3.69 9.20 -0.61
N ASP A 50 4.00 9.56 0.63
CA ASP A 50 4.65 8.69 1.59
C ASP A 50 3.73 8.53 2.80
N TYR A 51 3.51 7.29 3.25
CA TYR A 51 2.70 7.03 4.43
C TYR A 51 3.30 5.91 5.27
N ARG A 52 3.07 6.00 6.59
CA ARG A 52 3.44 4.97 7.55
C ARG A 52 2.28 4.70 8.48
N MET A 53 1.95 3.42 8.64
CA MET A 53 0.86 2.96 9.50
C MET A 53 1.33 1.83 10.41
N ALA A 54 0.70 1.71 11.58
CA ALA A 54 0.86 0.56 12.46
C ALA A 54 -0.51 -0.07 12.73
N CYS A 55 -0.69 -1.32 12.31
CA CYS A 55 -1.89 -2.09 12.55
C CYS A 55 -1.70 -3.04 13.73
N HIS A 56 -2.57 -2.92 14.73
CA HIS A 56 -2.58 -3.80 15.89
C HIS A 56 -3.59 -4.93 15.67
N ALA A 57 -3.09 -6.12 15.36
CA ALA A 57 -3.90 -7.32 15.20
C ALA A 57 -3.71 -8.29 16.38
N GLU A 58 -4.61 -9.27 16.53
CA GLU A 58 -4.45 -10.33 17.53
C GLU A 58 -3.17 -11.16 17.32
N SER A 59 -2.66 -11.20 16.08
CA SER A 59 -1.45 -11.92 15.68
C SER A 59 -0.14 -11.19 15.96
N GLY A 60 -0.19 -9.88 16.26
CA GLY A 60 0.99 -9.03 16.45
C GLY A 60 0.78 -7.59 15.97
N VAL A 61 1.85 -6.81 15.99
CA VAL A 61 1.86 -5.46 15.39
C VAL A 61 2.44 -5.58 13.97
N ALA A 62 1.71 -5.03 13.00
CA ALA A 62 2.13 -4.91 11.62
C ALA A 62 2.48 -3.45 11.31
N ASN A 63 3.74 -3.19 10.94
CA ASN A 63 4.17 -1.89 10.45
C ASN A 63 4.04 -1.89 8.93
N ILE A 64 3.44 -0.83 8.39
CA ILE A 64 3.20 -0.66 6.96
C ILE A 64 3.86 0.63 6.53
N ASP A 65 4.81 0.55 5.61
CA ASP A 65 5.49 1.67 4.99
C ASP A 65 5.17 1.64 3.50
N GLY A 66 4.48 2.66 3.00
CA GLY A 66 4.19 2.76 1.58
C GLY A 66 4.65 4.07 0.98
N TYR A 67 5.14 3.97 -0.24
CA TYR A 67 5.50 5.11 -1.06
C TYR A 67 4.83 5.01 -2.43
N MET A 68 4.52 6.16 -2.99
CA MET A 68 4.01 6.31 -4.35
C MET A 68 4.66 7.53 -4.98
N SER A 69 5.06 7.42 -6.24
CA SER A 69 5.66 8.47 -7.05
C SER A 69 4.76 8.75 -8.26
N PHE A 70 4.46 10.03 -8.47
CA PHE A 70 3.67 10.50 -9.60
C PHE A 70 4.59 10.97 -10.72
N LEU A 71 4.68 10.18 -11.79
CA LEU A 71 5.50 10.42 -12.97
C LEU A 71 4.65 10.96 -14.13
N GLY A 72 3.75 11.91 -13.82
CA GLY A 72 2.84 12.53 -14.77
C GLY A 72 1.68 11.61 -15.17
N GLU A 73 1.90 10.77 -16.19
CA GLU A 73 0.91 9.78 -16.66
C GLU A 73 1.12 8.40 -16.05
N ARG A 74 2.19 8.20 -15.28
CA ARG A 74 2.51 6.94 -14.60
C ARG A 74 2.55 7.13 -13.11
N VAL A 75 2.20 6.07 -12.40
CA VAL A 75 2.33 5.96 -10.95
C VAL A 75 3.13 4.71 -10.67
N GLU A 76 4.16 4.85 -9.85
CA GLU A 76 4.96 3.74 -9.35
C GLU A 76 4.94 3.83 -7.83
N GLY A 77 4.81 2.72 -7.13
CA GLY A 77 4.83 2.72 -5.68
C GLY A 77 5.18 1.36 -5.14
N ASP A 78 5.62 1.33 -3.89
CA ASP A 78 5.79 0.07 -3.20
C ASP A 78 5.30 0.17 -1.76
N VAL A 79 4.79 -0.95 -1.27
CA VAL A 79 4.25 -1.11 0.07
C VAL A 79 4.99 -2.24 0.75
N ASN A 80 5.63 -1.93 1.86
CA ASN A 80 6.33 -2.87 2.70
C ASN A 80 5.53 -3.08 3.97
N ILE A 81 5.26 -4.34 4.32
CA ILE A 81 4.52 -4.72 5.50
C ILE A 81 5.39 -5.65 6.34
N GLU A 82 5.76 -5.19 7.52
CA GLU A 82 6.56 -5.93 8.49
C GLU A 82 5.68 -6.34 9.67
N THR A 83 5.46 -7.65 9.85
CA THR A 83 4.68 -8.18 10.97
C THR A 83 5.53 -9.06 11.87
N GLU A 84 5.55 -8.75 13.16
CA GLU A 84 6.17 -9.61 14.17
C GLU A 84 5.17 -10.69 14.62
N THR A 85 5.43 -11.95 14.28
CA THR A 85 4.61 -13.08 14.73
C THR A 85 5.39 -13.96 15.71
N PRO A 86 4.73 -14.77 16.54
CA PRO A 86 5.40 -15.70 17.46
C PRO A 86 6.35 -16.71 16.77
N ILE A 87 6.20 -16.90 15.45
CA ILE A 87 7.01 -17.80 14.63
C ILE A 87 8.17 -17.08 13.91
N GLY A 88 8.24 -15.75 13.99
CA GLY A 88 9.28 -14.92 13.37
C GLY A 88 8.73 -13.64 12.71
N GLN A 89 9.64 -12.83 12.18
CA GLN A 89 9.28 -11.65 11.38
C GLN A 89 8.82 -12.10 9.99
N LEU A 90 7.70 -11.56 9.55
CA LEU A 90 7.15 -11.72 8.21
C LEU A 90 7.24 -10.36 7.50
N ILE A 91 7.85 -10.35 6.32
CA ILE A 91 8.02 -9.15 5.48
C ILE A 91 7.27 -9.43 4.18
N MET A 92 6.35 -8.55 3.82
CA MET A 92 5.64 -8.57 2.53
C MET A 92 5.99 -7.30 1.78
N GLU A 93 6.42 -7.45 0.54
CA GLU A 93 6.75 -6.34 -0.35
C GLU A 93 5.76 -6.39 -1.53
N THR A 94 5.06 -5.30 -1.79
CA THR A 94 4.09 -5.18 -2.87
C THR A 94 4.49 -4.00 -3.75
N THR A 95 4.80 -4.26 -5.01
CA THR A 95 5.03 -3.21 -6.01
C THR A 95 3.73 -2.88 -6.73
N ILE A 96 3.47 -1.59 -6.90
CA ILE A 96 2.30 -1.02 -7.55
C ILE A 96 2.78 -0.24 -8.78
N GLU A 97 2.25 -0.59 -9.94
CA GLU A 97 2.47 0.13 -11.19
C GLU A 97 1.12 0.53 -11.78
N GLY A 98 1.01 1.79 -12.21
CA GLY A 98 -0.19 2.34 -12.81
C GLY A 98 0.15 3.26 -13.97
N GLU A 99 -0.70 3.26 -15.00
CA GLU A 99 -0.58 4.21 -16.11
C GLU A 99 -1.94 4.75 -16.52
N ARG A 100 -1.98 6.03 -16.91
CA ARG A 100 -3.16 6.66 -17.50
C ARG A 100 -3.29 6.17 -18.94
N ILE A 101 -4.26 5.31 -19.17
CA ILE A 101 -4.55 4.74 -20.50
C ILE A 101 -5.48 5.60 -21.37
N GLY A 102 -5.91 6.77 -20.90
CA GLY A 102 -6.74 7.73 -21.65
C GLY A 102 -7.86 8.33 -20.83
N ASP A 103 -8.80 8.99 -21.50
CA ASP A 103 -10.05 9.43 -20.89
C ASP A 103 -11.03 8.26 -20.83
N CYS A 104 -11.72 8.15 -19.70
CA CYS A 104 -12.82 7.23 -19.47
C CYS A 104 -14.17 7.78 -19.91
#